data_AF-A0A7C6I7J9-F1
#
_entry.id   AF-A0A7C6I7J9-F1
#
_cell.length_a   1.000
_cell.length_b   1.000
_cell.length_c   1.000
_cell.angle_alpha   90.00
_cell.angle_beta   90.00
_cell.angle_gamma   90.00
#
_symmetry.space_group_name_H-M   'P 1'
#
loop_
_entity.id
_entity.type
_entity.pdbx_description
1 polymer ?
#
loop_
_entity_poly.entity_id
_entity_poly.type
_entity_poly.pdbx_seq_one_letter_code
_entity_poly.pdbx_strand_id
1 'polypeptide(L)'
;MNQLVHNLSILLVCLTLSSCDMIIAAFISEEQVDVFLPEVPQAAKFAHAEVPGTWTLRWINADGLPEVLRGVQKKCKISLKKGIFTPVIAEIDTNSPRIGPFPLAGGIYPAEANGSLYSISLSLEYPSGIAALSAWKAMECATGGIETSRAILSGFNWKRLISEIEKLDSAQFFDFDRLVSAMLSGRVRIYDVRAQKMRAVRLVLPADIVLSRTKFISSWPGDFCFSWPESNTISLELPVGLCRFYCVDGVLTVQSGGNTPGCTFFSSYSLKE
;
A
#
# COMPACT_ATOMS: atom_id res chain seq x y z
N MET A 1 -29.39 -35.74 43.23
CA MET A 1 -28.71 -36.50 42.16
C MET A 1 -29.08 -36.03 40.75
N ASN A 2 -30.34 -35.66 40.46
CA ASN A 2 -30.77 -35.28 39.09
C ASN A 2 -30.22 -33.95 38.54
N GLN A 3 -29.95 -32.93 39.38
CA GLN A 3 -29.41 -31.64 38.90
C GLN A 3 -27.94 -31.69 38.46
N LEU A 4 -27.13 -32.55 39.09
CA LEU A 4 -25.70 -32.66 38.78
C LEU A 4 -25.48 -33.34 37.43
N VAL A 5 -26.30 -34.35 37.11
CA VAL A 5 -26.31 -35.03 35.81
C VAL A 5 -26.75 -34.08 34.70
N HIS A 6 -27.77 -33.25 34.93
CA HIS A 6 -28.21 -32.25 33.94
C HIS A 6 -27.13 -31.21 33.62
N ASN A 7 -26.43 -30.69 34.63
CA ASN A 7 -25.34 -29.74 34.43
C ASN A 7 -24.13 -30.36 33.72
N LEU A 8 -23.82 -31.63 33.98
CA LEU A 8 -22.76 -32.35 33.28
C LEU A 8 -23.11 -32.57 31.80
N SER A 9 -24.36 -32.92 31.49
CA SER A 9 -24.84 -33.11 30.12
C SER A 9 -24.78 -31.82 29.30
N ILE A 10 -25.16 -30.69 29.89
CA ILE A 10 -25.10 -29.37 29.23
C ILE A 10 -23.64 -28.99 28.96
N LEU A 11 -22.74 -29.19 29.94
CA LEU A 11 -21.31 -28.90 29.77
C LEU A 11 -20.68 -29.76 28.66
N LEU A 12 -21.02 -31.06 28.62
CA LEU A 12 -20.53 -31.99 27.60
C LEU A 12 -21.03 -31.60 26.20
N VAL A 13 -22.31 -31.23 26.07
CA VAL A 13 -22.91 -30.75 24.81
C VAL A 13 -22.24 -29.45 24.35
N CYS A 14 -22.02 -28.49 25.26
CA CYS A 14 -21.32 -27.24 24.94
C CYS A 14 -19.86 -27.47 24.53
N LEU A 15 -19.15 -28.40 25.16
CA LEU A 15 -17.78 -28.78 24.79
C LEU A 15 -17.72 -29.47 23.42
N THR A 16 -18.70 -30.34 23.11
CA THR A 16 -18.78 -31.00 21.80
C THR A 16 -19.20 -30.06 20.67
N LEU A 17 -20.08 -29.08 20.93
CA LEU A 17 -20.43 -28.07 19.93
C LEU A 17 -19.26 -27.13 19.66
N SER A 18 -18.56 -26.69 20.71
CA SER A 18 -17.39 -25.82 20.57
C SER A 18 -16.22 -26.53 19.87
N SER A 19 -16.05 -27.84 20.08
CA SER A 19 -15.03 -28.62 19.39
C SER A 19 -15.43 -28.93 17.94
N CYS A 20 -16.71 -29.16 17.65
CA CYS A 20 -17.19 -29.29 16.27
C CYS A 20 -17.01 -28.00 15.47
N ASP A 21 -17.33 -26.83 16.05
CA ASP A 21 -17.11 -25.54 15.39
C ASP A 21 -15.63 -25.23 15.17
N MET A 22 -14.75 -25.58 16.13
CA MET A 22 -13.30 -25.49 15.97
C MET A 22 -12.75 -26.42 14.88
N ILE A 23 -13.29 -27.64 14.79
CA ILE A 23 -12.89 -28.62 13.78
C ILE A 23 -13.37 -28.17 12.40
N ILE A 24 -14.61 -27.69 12.28
CA ILE A 24 -15.14 -27.11 11.04
C ILE A 24 -14.31 -25.88 10.63
N ALA A 25 -13.96 -24.97 11.56
CA ALA A 25 -13.08 -23.83 11.29
C ALA A 25 -11.61 -24.23 10.95
N ALA A 26 -11.21 -25.48 11.20
CA ALA A 26 -9.94 -26.04 10.72
C ALA A 26 -10.07 -26.67 9.32
N PHE A 27 -11.29 -27.06 8.90
CA PHE A 27 -11.59 -27.62 7.58
C PHE A 27 -12.09 -26.60 6.54
N ILE A 28 -12.62 -25.44 6.98
CA ILE A 28 -12.92 -24.36 6.04
C ILE A 28 -11.58 -23.81 5.55
N SER A 29 -11.28 -24.05 4.28
CA SER A 29 -10.04 -23.59 3.66
C SER A 29 -9.98 -22.06 3.57
N GLU A 30 -11.11 -21.38 3.58
CA GLU A 30 -11.21 -19.92 3.51
C GLU A 30 -11.69 -19.30 4.83
N GLU A 31 -11.20 -18.11 5.15
CA GLU A 31 -11.70 -17.30 6.24
C GLU A 31 -12.04 -15.89 5.77
N GLN A 32 -13.06 -15.31 6.39
CA GLN A 32 -13.48 -13.94 6.11
C GLN A 32 -12.58 -12.98 6.89
N VAL A 33 -11.83 -12.15 6.16
CA VAL A 33 -10.92 -11.16 6.72
C VAL A 33 -11.54 -9.78 6.64
N ASP A 34 -11.71 -9.13 7.80
CA ASP A 34 -12.10 -7.73 7.90
C ASP A 34 -10.90 -6.84 7.54
N VAL A 35 -10.95 -6.20 6.38
CA VAL A 35 -9.89 -5.33 5.89
C VAL A 35 -10.24 -3.88 6.21
N PHE A 36 -9.30 -3.17 6.83
CA PHE A 36 -9.43 -1.74 7.18
C PHE A 36 -8.48 -0.91 6.33
N LEU A 37 -9.01 0.15 5.71
CA LEU A 37 -8.24 1.05 4.85
C LEU A 37 -7.73 2.25 5.66
N PRO A 38 -6.55 2.80 5.32
CA PRO A 38 -6.03 3.97 5.99
C PRO A 38 -6.76 5.23 5.52
N GLU A 39 -6.51 6.34 6.20
CA GLU A 39 -7.01 7.63 5.77
C GLU A 39 -6.40 8.03 4.42
N VAL A 40 -7.23 8.54 3.51
CA VAL A 40 -6.82 9.09 2.21
C VAL A 40 -5.81 10.23 2.39
N PRO A 41 -4.68 10.25 1.65
CA PRO A 41 -3.64 11.25 1.86
C PRO A 41 -4.14 12.63 1.40
N GLN A 42 -3.59 13.70 1.98
CA GLN A 42 -4.02 15.07 1.67
C GLN A 42 -3.90 15.41 0.17
N ALA A 43 -2.90 14.88 -0.51
CA ALA A 43 -2.72 15.04 -1.95
C ALA A 43 -3.92 14.52 -2.76
N ALA A 44 -4.44 13.34 -2.39
CA ALA A 44 -5.62 12.77 -3.03
C ALA A 44 -6.88 13.59 -2.70
N LYS A 45 -6.97 14.19 -1.51
CA LYS A 45 -8.08 15.10 -1.17
C LYS A 45 -8.10 16.36 -2.02
N PHE A 46 -6.94 16.94 -2.34
CA PHE A 46 -6.85 18.09 -3.26
C PHE A 46 -7.28 17.71 -4.68
N ALA A 47 -6.82 16.54 -5.14
CA ALA A 47 -7.12 16.00 -6.45
C ALA A 47 -8.59 15.60 -6.67
N HIS A 48 -9.29 15.18 -5.62
CA HIS A 48 -10.62 14.59 -5.70
C HIS A 48 -11.61 15.29 -4.76
N ALA A 49 -11.71 16.62 -4.83
CA ALA A 49 -12.61 17.40 -3.99
C ALA A 49 -14.09 16.94 -4.06
N GLU A 50 -14.51 16.33 -5.17
CA GLU A 50 -15.90 15.89 -5.41
C GLU A 50 -16.15 14.38 -5.25
N VAL A 51 -15.11 13.56 -5.06
CA VAL A 51 -15.26 12.10 -4.92
C VAL A 51 -14.66 11.65 -3.59
N PRO A 52 -15.48 11.16 -2.63
CA PRO A 52 -14.96 10.62 -1.38
C PRO A 52 -14.07 9.43 -1.69
N GLY A 53 -12.80 9.49 -1.26
CA GLY A 53 -11.75 8.56 -1.65
C GLY A 53 -12.14 7.09 -1.50
N THR A 54 -12.55 6.50 -2.61
CA THR A 54 -12.76 5.07 -2.75
C THR A 54 -11.46 4.39 -3.12
N TRP A 55 -11.38 3.12 -2.78
CA TRP A 55 -10.22 2.28 -2.97
C TRP A 55 -10.60 1.07 -3.83
N THR A 56 -9.68 0.69 -4.71
CA THR A 56 -9.65 -0.61 -5.35
C THR A 56 -8.68 -1.50 -4.60
N LEU A 57 -9.19 -2.60 -4.03
CA LEU A 57 -8.38 -3.65 -3.42
C LEU A 57 -8.03 -4.72 -4.44
N ARG A 58 -6.82 -5.26 -4.31
CA ARG A 58 -6.26 -6.33 -5.13
C ARG A 58 -5.55 -7.34 -4.24
N TRP A 59 -5.82 -8.62 -4.43
CA TRP A 59 -5.13 -9.73 -3.77
C TRP A 59 -5.01 -10.90 -4.75
N ILE A 60 -4.21 -11.90 -4.42
CA ILE A 60 -4.13 -13.13 -5.20
C ILE A 60 -4.85 -14.24 -4.45
N ASN A 61 -5.89 -14.82 -5.06
CA ASN A 61 -6.65 -15.92 -4.46
C ASN A 61 -5.82 -17.21 -4.38
N ALA A 62 -6.38 -18.25 -3.75
CA ALA A 62 -5.70 -19.53 -3.53
C ALA A 62 -5.12 -20.15 -4.82
N ASP A 63 -5.79 -19.99 -5.95
CA ASP A 63 -5.40 -20.57 -7.24
C ASP A 63 -4.34 -19.74 -7.98
N GLY A 64 -3.90 -18.64 -7.37
CA GLY A 64 -2.90 -17.76 -7.97
C GLY A 64 -3.50 -16.72 -8.92
N LEU A 65 -4.82 -16.54 -8.93
CA LEU A 65 -5.51 -15.58 -9.78
C LEU A 65 -5.70 -14.24 -9.06
N PRO A 66 -5.52 -13.11 -9.75
CA PRO A 66 -5.75 -11.80 -9.17
C PRO A 66 -7.25 -11.54 -8.99
N GLU A 67 -7.63 -11.17 -7.78
CA GLU A 67 -8.97 -10.70 -7.43
C GLU A 67 -8.97 -9.18 -7.31
N VAL A 68 -10.13 -8.56 -7.61
CA VAL A 68 -10.28 -7.11 -7.58
C VAL A 68 -11.62 -6.73 -6.96
N LEU A 69 -11.58 -5.85 -5.97
CA LEU A 69 -12.78 -5.26 -5.36
C LEU A 69 -12.70 -3.73 -5.43
N ARG A 70 -13.64 -3.09 -6.13
CA ARG A 70 -13.65 -1.63 -6.37
C ARG A 70 -14.63 -0.90 -5.45
N GLY A 71 -14.44 0.41 -5.29
CA GLY A 71 -15.42 1.26 -4.61
C GLY A 71 -15.44 1.11 -3.10
N VAL A 72 -14.35 0.62 -2.48
CA VAL A 72 -14.28 0.41 -1.03
C VAL A 72 -13.93 1.72 -0.32
N GLN A 73 -14.72 2.14 0.67
CA GLN A 73 -14.51 3.45 1.31
C GLN A 73 -13.61 3.42 2.55
N LYS A 74 -13.88 2.48 3.48
CA LYS A 74 -13.18 2.44 4.78
C LYS A 74 -12.85 1.03 5.24
N LYS A 75 -13.77 0.09 5.04
CA LYS A 75 -13.59 -1.31 5.40
C LYS A 75 -14.39 -2.20 4.47
N CYS A 76 -13.93 -3.43 4.30
CA CYS A 76 -14.65 -4.48 3.58
C CYS A 76 -14.30 -5.84 4.16
N LYS A 77 -15.02 -6.87 3.74
CA LYS A 77 -14.66 -8.27 3.99
C LYS A 77 -14.16 -8.89 2.69
N ILE A 78 -13.06 -9.64 2.77
CA ILE A 78 -12.56 -10.46 1.67
C ILE A 78 -12.40 -11.91 2.14
N SER A 79 -12.58 -12.87 1.24
CA SER A 79 -12.33 -14.29 1.53
C SER A 79 -10.87 -14.61 1.20
N LEU A 80 -10.09 -15.04 2.19
CA LEU A 80 -8.70 -15.47 2.01
C LEU A 80 -8.53 -16.92 2.47
N LYS A 81 -7.64 -17.66 1.79
CA LYS A 81 -7.33 -19.03 2.20
C LYS A 81 -6.50 -19.02 3.48
N LYS A 82 -6.99 -19.71 4.50
CA LYS A 82 -6.44 -19.72 5.85
C LYS A 82 -4.96 -20.11 5.85
N GLY A 83 -4.11 -19.25 6.41
CA GLY A 83 -2.66 -19.45 6.53
C GLY A 83 -1.87 -19.32 5.23
N ILE A 84 -2.51 -19.07 4.08
CA ILE A 84 -1.81 -18.93 2.81
C ILE A 84 -1.34 -17.49 2.63
N PHE A 85 -0.04 -17.35 2.40
CA PHE A 85 0.58 -16.05 2.14
C PHE A 85 -0.12 -15.32 0.99
N THR A 86 -0.64 -14.13 1.30
CA THR A 86 -1.39 -13.30 0.36
C THR A 86 -1.09 -11.83 0.62
N PRO A 87 -0.40 -11.13 -0.30
CA PRO A 87 -0.31 -9.68 -0.25
C PRO A 87 -1.65 -9.08 -0.66
N VAL A 88 -2.13 -8.12 0.12
CA VAL A 88 -3.33 -7.34 -0.16
C VAL A 88 -2.88 -5.90 -0.41
N ILE A 89 -3.25 -5.35 -1.56
CA ILE A 89 -2.91 -4.00 -1.99
C ILE A 89 -4.20 -3.20 -2.14
N ALA A 90 -4.20 -1.94 -1.74
CA ALA A 90 -5.26 -1.00 -1.99
C ALA A 90 -4.73 0.23 -2.72
N GLU A 91 -5.34 0.55 -3.87
CA GLU A 91 -5.05 1.73 -4.68
C GLU A 91 -6.23 2.71 -4.57
N ILE A 92 -5.96 4.00 -4.48
CA ILE A 92 -7.01 5.02 -4.50
C ILE A 92 -7.57 5.10 -5.93
N ASP A 93 -8.90 5.05 -6.05
CA ASP A 93 -9.56 5.19 -7.34
C ASP A 93 -9.34 6.60 -7.88
N THR A 94 -8.73 6.70 -9.06
CA THR A 94 -8.52 7.98 -9.74
C THR A 94 -9.32 8.04 -11.03
N ASN A 95 -10.15 9.08 -11.18
CA ASN A 95 -10.89 9.33 -12.44
C ASN A 95 -9.98 9.77 -13.60
N SER A 96 -8.72 10.15 -13.34
CA SER A 96 -7.77 10.61 -14.34
C SER A 96 -6.35 10.16 -14.05
N PRO A 97 -5.66 9.49 -15.00
CA PRO A 97 -4.27 9.08 -14.85
C PRO A 97 -3.30 10.27 -14.80
N ARG A 98 -3.74 11.49 -15.12
CA ARG A 98 -2.94 12.71 -15.01
C ARG A 98 -2.73 13.16 -13.57
N ILE A 99 -3.65 12.77 -12.68
CA ILE A 99 -3.70 13.21 -11.29
C ILE A 99 -3.05 12.15 -10.35
N GLY A 100 -2.92 10.89 -10.81
CA GLY A 100 -2.21 9.82 -10.11
C GLY A 100 -0.76 9.59 -10.59
N PRO A 101 -0.04 8.62 -10.01
CA PRO A 101 -0.51 7.68 -8.99
C PRO A 101 -0.32 8.23 -7.57
N PHE A 102 -1.23 7.84 -6.69
CA PHE A 102 -1.13 8.02 -5.25
C PHE A 102 -0.38 6.83 -4.62
N PRO A 103 0.17 6.98 -3.40
CA PRO A 103 0.76 5.86 -2.68
C PRO A 103 -0.26 4.74 -2.49
N LEU A 104 0.23 3.51 -2.64
CA LEU A 104 -0.53 2.30 -2.34
C LEU A 104 -0.53 2.06 -0.83
N ALA A 105 -1.68 1.65 -0.32
CA ALA A 105 -1.77 1.02 0.99
C ALA A 105 -1.72 -0.50 0.80
N GLY A 106 -1.35 -1.24 1.84
CA GLY A 106 -1.37 -2.70 1.74
C GLY A 106 -1.09 -3.38 3.06
N GLY A 107 -1.08 -4.70 3.02
CA GLY A 107 -0.84 -5.57 4.16
C GLY A 107 -0.54 -6.99 3.70
N ILE A 108 0.18 -7.72 4.54
CA ILE A 108 0.63 -9.09 4.29
C ILE A 108 -0.16 -10.03 5.17
N TYR A 109 -1.07 -10.80 4.56
CA TYR A 109 -1.76 -11.88 5.24
C TYR A 109 -0.93 -13.19 5.16
N PRO A 110 -0.85 -14.00 6.23
CA PRO A 110 -1.40 -13.77 7.58
C PRO A 110 -0.46 -12.99 8.52
N ALA A 111 0.73 -12.58 8.06
CA ALA A 111 1.80 -12.06 8.92
C ALA A 111 1.43 -10.79 9.73
N GLU A 112 0.57 -9.94 9.18
CA GLU A 112 0.07 -8.71 9.79
C GLU A 112 -1.39 -8.82 10.26
N ALA A 113 -2.03 -9.97 10.06
CA ALA A 113 -3.41 -10.16 10.45
C ALA A 113 -3.53 -10.30 11.98
N ASN A 114 -4.47 -9.57 12.57
CA ASN A 114 -4.82 -9.68 13.97
C ASN A 114 -6.06 -10.56 14.10
N GLY A 115 -5.88 -11.76 14.66
CA GLY A 115 -6.94 -12.75 14.87
C GLY A 115 -7.41 -12.82 16.32
N SER A 116 -8.72 -12.90 16.49
CA SER A 116 -9.40 -13.46 17.66
C SER A 116 -10.00 -14.83 17.29
N LEU A 117 -10.58 -15.54 18.28
CA LEU A 117 -11.26 -16.81 18.03
C LEU A 117 -12.39 -16.73 16.97
N TYR A 118 -12.95 -15.54 16.73
CA TYR A 118 -14.16 -15.37 15.90
C TYR A 118 -14.02 -14.33 14.78
N SER A 119 -12.90 -13.62 14.72
CA SER A 119 -12.68 -12.58 13.72
C SER A 119 -11.20 -12.46 13.40
N ILE A 120 -10.90 -12.22 12.13
CA ILE A 120 -9.55 -11.88 11.69
C ILE A 120 -9.61 -10.56 10.95
N SER A 121 -8.68 -9.68 11.28
CA SER A 121 -8.63 -8.33 10.75
C SER A 121 -7.27 -8.04 10.15
N LEU A 122 -7.25 -7.28 9.06
CA LEU A 122 -6.05 -6.81 8.40
C LEU A 122 -6.15 -5.30 8.19
N SER A 123 -5.35 -4.54 8.92
CA SER A 123 -5.20 -3.10 8.68
C SER A 123 -4.24 -2.91 7.52
N LEU A 124 -4.65 -2.15 6.51
CA LEU A 124 -3.79 -1.74 5.41
C LEU A 124 -3.16 -0.39 5.76
N GLU A 125 -1.85 -0.30 5.56
CA GLU A 125 -1.07 0.90 5.86
C GLU A 125 -0.16 1.25 4.68
N TYR A 126 0.32 2.50 4.62
CA TYR A 126 1.19 2.94 3.54
C TYR A 126 2.57 2.25 3.56
N PRO A 127 3.29 2.16 4.69
CA PRO A 127 4.54 1.40 4.76
C PRO A 127 4.35 -0.07 4.36
N SER A 128 3.29 -0.71 4.87
CA SER A 128 2.89 -2.07 4.49
C SER A 128 2.48 -2.17 3.01
N GLY A 129 2.02 -1.08 2.39
CA GLY A 129 1.78 -0.98 0.94
C GLY A 129 3.04 -1.15 0.09
N ILE A 130 4.19 -0.61 0.54
CA ILE A 130 5.48 -0.86 -0.12
C ILE A 130 5.84 -2.35 -0.03
N ALA A 131 5.67 -2.95 1.15
CA ALA A 131 5.96 -4.36 1.37
C ALA A 131 5.04 -5.26 0.53
N ALA A 132 3.73 -5.00 0.53
CA ALA A 132 2.73 -5.75 -0.23
C ALA A 132 2.94 -5.63 -1.74
N LEU A 133 3.24 -4.44 -2.26
CA LEU A 133 3.56 -4.27 -3.69
C LEU A 133 4.86 -4.99 -4.08
N SER A 134 5.88 -4.95 -3.21
CA SER A 134 7.14 -5.66 -3.46
C SER A 134 6.92 -7.18 -3.46
N ALA A 135 6.12 -7.68 -2.52
CA ALA A 135 5.71 -9.08 -2.47
C ALA A 135 4.96 -9.49 -3.73
N TRP A 136 3.98 -8.69 -4.15
CA TRP A 136 3.20 -8.94 -5.37
C TRP A 136 4.09 -9.03 -6.61
N LYS A 137 4.97 -8.03 -6.81
CA LYS A 137 5.92 -8.04 -7.94
C LYS A 137 6.86 -9.24 -7.88
N ALA A 138 7.34 -9.61 -6.69
CA ALA A 138 8.14 -10.82 -6.53
C ALA A 138 7.34 -12.08 -6.90
N MET A 139 6.05 -12.16 -6.56
CA MET A 139 5.19 -13.26 -6.97
C MET A 139 5.03 -13.35 -8.49
N GLU A 140 4.83 -12.22 -9.17
CA GLU A 140 4.70 -12.14 -10.64
C GLU A 140 6.01 -12.49 -11.37
N CYS A 141 7.16 -12.13 -10.80
CA CYS A 141 8.47 -12.30 -11.44
C CYS A 141 9.16 -13.64 -11.13
N ALA A 142 8.62 -14.48 -10.24
CA ALA A 142 9.29 -15.73 -9.87
C ALA A 142 9.17 -16.79 -10.97
N THR A 143 10.32 -17.34 -11.37
CA THR A 143 10.39 -18.37 -12.42
C THR A 143 9.75 -19.71 -12.03
N GLY A 144 9.62 -19.98 -10.73
CA GLY A 144 9.02 -21.22 -10.19
C GLY A 144 7.50 -21.18 -10.05
N GLY A 145 6.84 -20.12 -10.52
CA GLY A 145 5.40 -19.92 -10.38
C GLY A 145 4.96 -19.54 -8.96
N ILE A 146 3.66 -19.33 -8.80
CA ILE A 146 3.05 -18.71 -7.61
C ILE A 146 3.31 -19.48 -6.30
N GLU A 147 3.25 -20.81 -6.32
CA GLU A 147 3.44 -21.63 -5.13
C GLU A 147 4.88 -21.56 -4.60
N THR A 148 5.86 -21.52 -5.51
CA THR A 148 7.26 -21.32 -5.15
C THR A 148 7.46 -19.93 -4.53
N SER A 149 6.86 -18.90 -5.11
CA SER A 149 6.89 -17.54 -4.55
C SER A 149 6.30 -17.48 -3.15
N ARG A 150 5.13 -18.11 -2.93
CA ARG A 150 4.48 -18.18 -1.62
C ARG A 150 5.35 -18.86 -0.58
N ALA A 151 5.97 -19.98 -0.93
CA ALA A 151 6.89 -20.69 -0.03
C ALA A 151 8.07 -19.80 0.38
N ILE A 152 8.69 -19.09 -0.56
CA ILE A 152 9.79 -18.16 -0.28
C ILE A 152 9.32 -16.98 0.57
N LEU A 153 8.23 -16.32 0.16
CA LEU A 153 7.73 -15.08 0.74
C LEU A 153 7.10 -15.27 2.12
N SER A 154 6.48 -16.42 2.37
CA SER A 154 5.92 -16.77 3.70
C SER A 154 6.98 -16.86 4.81
N GLY A 155 8.24 -17.16 4.45
CA GLY A 155 9.34 -17.26 5.40
C GLY A 155 9.97 -15.93 5.82
N PHE A 156 9.55 -14.81 5.24
CA PHE A 156 10.13 -13.50 5.56
C PHE A 156 9.65 -12.96 6.90
N ASN A 157 10.55 -12.27 7.60
CA ASN A 157 10.18 -11.45 8.75
C ASN A 157 9.59 -10.12 8.27
N TRP A 158 8.31 -10.15 7.89
CA TRP A 158 7.57 -9.00 7.36
C TRP A 158 7.51 -7.84 8.35
N LYS A 159 7.29 -8.12 9.65
CA LYS A 159 7.29 -7.10 10.71
C LYS A 159 8.61 -6.33 10.75
N ARG A 160 9.73 -7.03 10.64
CA ARG A 160 11.05 -6.37 10.57
C ARG A 160 11.20 -5.54 9.31
N LEU A 161 10.79 -6.06 8.14
CA LEU A 161 10.87 -5.32 6.88
C LEU A 161 10.08 -4.01 6.94
N ILE A 162 8.84 -4.07 7.42
CA ILE A 162 7.95 -2.90 7.54
C ILE A 162 8.54 -1.88 8.51
N SER A 163 9.06 -2.32 9.67
CA SER A 163 9.72 -1.43 10.61
C SER A 163 10.96 -0.73 10.01
N GLU A 164 11.69 -1.36 9.10
CA GLU A 164 12.79 -0.69 8.38
C GLU A 164 12.27 0.29 7.32
N ILE A 165 11.14 0.00 6.66
CA ILE A 165 10.49 0.91 5.70
C ILE A 165 9.98 2.17 6.42
N GLU A 166 9.38 2.04 7.60
CA GLU A 166 8.88 3.15 8.43
C GLU A 166 9.99 4.14 8.82
N LYS A 167 11.24 3.67 8.94
CA LYS A 167 12.40 4.49 9.29
C LYS A 167 12.97 5.27 8.10
N LEU A 168 12.43 5.09 6.89
CA LEU A 168 12.91 5.80 5.71
C LEU A 168 12.38 7.24 5.67
N ASP A 169 13.31 8.21 5.68
CA ASP A 169 13.00 9.64 5.53
C ASP A 169 12.29 9.98 4.20
N SER A 170 12.34 9.08 3.22
CA SER A 170 11.84 9.28 1.86
C SER A 170 11.16 8.03 1.30
N ALA A 171 10.25 7.44 2.08
CA ALA A 171 9.48 6.27 1.66
C ALA A 171 8.74 6.45 0.32
N GLN A 172 8.34 7.68 -0.01
CA GLN A 172 7.74 8.04 -1.30
C GLN A 172 8.60 7.69 -2.53
N PHE A 173 9.92 7.55 -2.35
CA PHE A 173 10.88 7.27 -3.41
C PHE A 173 11.54 5.90 -3.23
N PHE A 174 10.79 4.91 -2.75
CA PHE A 174 11.30 3.58 -2.49
C PHE A 174 11.88 2.87 -3.73
N ASP A 175 13.01 2.17 -3.59
CA ASP A 175 13.67 1.39 -4.64
C ASP A 175 13.06 -0.03 -4.73
N PHE A 176 11.89 -0.15 -5.36
CA PHE A 176 11.15 -1.43 -5.47
C PHE A 176 11.96 -2.53 -6.14
N ASP A 177 12.65 -2.22 -7.24
CA ASP A 177 13.34 -3.23 -8.05
C ASP A 177 14.46 -3.92 -7.26
N ARG A 178 15.15 -3.15 -6.41
CA ARG A 178 16.17 -3.70 -5.52
C ARG A 178 15.57 -4.65 -4.48
N LEU A 179 14.49 -4.26 -3.81
CA LEU A 179 13.86 -5.10 -2.80
C LEU A 179 13.27 -6.38 -3.42
N VAL A 180 12.60 -6.26 -4.57
CA VAL A 180 12.04 -7.42 -5.31
C VAL A 180 13.15 -8.38 -5.71
N SER A 181 14.27 -7.87 -6.24
CA SER A 181 15.43 -8.71 -6.59
C SER A 181 16.01 -9.42 -5.37
N ALA A 182 16.10 -8.73 -4.23
CA ALA A 182 16.59 -9.30 -2.98
C ALA A 182 15.64 -10.37 -2.43
N MET A 183 14.32 -10.15 -2.49
CA MET A 183 13.29 -11.13 -2.12
C MET A 183 13.40 -12.40 -2.96
N LEU A 184 13.50 -12.27 -4.29
CA LEU A 184 13.65 -13.41 -5.21
C LEU A 184 14.95 -14.18 -5.00
N SER A 185 16.02 -13.52 -4.52
CA SER A 185 17.27 -14.18 -4.15
C SER A 185 17.22 -14.94 -2.82
N GLY A 186 16.12 -14.81 -2.06
CA GLY A 186 15.96 -15.39 -0.73
C GLY A 186 16.80 -14.72 0.36
N ARG A 187 17.42 -13.56 0.08
CA ARG A 187 18.32 -12.85 0.99
C ARG A 187 18.04 -11.35 0.99
N VAL A 188 17.06 -10.91 1.78
CA VAL A 188 16.83 -9.49 2.03
C VAL A 188 17.70 -9.03 3.21
N ARG A 189 18.49 -7.99 3.00
CA ARG A 189 19.23 -7.30 4.06
C ARG A 189 18.68 -5.89 4.22
N ILE A 190 19.04 -5.22 5.32
CA ILE A 190 18.63 -3.84 5.58
C ILE A 190 19.05 -2.91 4.44
N TYR A 191 20.23 -3.13 3.83
CA TYR A 191 20.70 -2.31 2.71
C TYR A 191 19.81 -2.40 1.45
N ASP A 192 18.96 -3.43 1.34
CA ASP A 192 17.99 -3.59 0.26
C ASP A 192 16.75 -2.72 0.46
N VAL A 193 16.52 -2.27 1.68
CA VAL A 193 15.44 -1.36 2.08
C VAL A 193 15.98 0.06 2.04
N ARG A 194 15.82 0.74 0.91
CA ARG A 194 16.34 2.11 0.74
C ARG A 194 15.49 2.93 -0.22
N ALA A 195 15.56 4.24 -0.06
CA ALA A 195 15.09 5.17 -1.07
C ALA A 195 16.03 5.19 -2.28
N GLN A 196 15.49 5.62 -3.42
CA GLN A 196 16.24 5.93 -4.63
C GLN A 196 17.26 7.05 -4.36
N LYS A 197 18.34 7.07 -5.15
CA LYS A 197 19.37 8.09 -5.02
C LYS A 197 18.84 9.46 -5.46
N MET A 198 18.83 10.42 -4.54
CA MET A 198 18.46 11.80 -4.78
C MET A 198 19.52 12.59 -5.53
N ARG A 199 19.10 13.61 -6.28
CA ARG A 199 19.95 14.62 -6.91
C ARG A 199 19.28 15.98 -6.82
N ALA A 200 20.08 17.04 -6.70
CA ALA A 200 19.57 18.40 -6.82
C ALA A 200 19.12 18.66 -8.26
N VAL A 201 17.84 18.98 -8.43
CA VAL A 201 17.21 19.33 -9.70
C VAL A 201 16.75 20.77 -9.63
N ARG A 202 17.24 21.59 -10.56
CA ARG A 202 16.77 22.96 -10.74
C ARG A 202 15.52 22.94 -11.62
N LEU A 203 14.43 23.47 -11.10
CA LEU A 203 13.14 23.59 -11.79
C LEU A 203 12.90 25.05 -12.16
N VAL A 204 12.34 25.26 -13.34
CA VAL A 204 11.95 26.58 -13.83
C VAL A 204 10.51 26.51 -14.30
N LEU A 205 9.65 27.38 -13.79
CA LEU A 205 8.27 27.46 -14.28
C LEU A 205 8.22 28.22 -15.60
N PRO A 206 7.35 27.79 -16.54
CA PRO A 206 6.91 28.62 -17.66
C PRO A 206 6.37 29.97 -17.17
N ALA A 207 6.61 31.03 -17.95
CA ALA A 207 6.27 32.40 -17.56
C ALA A 207 4.75 32.66 -17.37
N ASP A 208 3.91 31.79 -17.95
CA ASP A 208 2.45 31.81 -17.90
C ASP A 208 1.86 31.17 -16.63
N ILE A 209 2.66 30.48 -15.82
CA ILE A 209 2.21 29.82 -14.59
C ILE A 209 2.61 30.65 -13.36
N VAL A 210 1.62 31.17 -12.63
CA VAL A 210 1.82 31.93 -11.39
C VAL A 210 1.53 31.03 -10.18
N LEU A 211 2.59 30.52 -9.55
CA LEU A 211 2.52 29.64 -8.35
C LEU A 211 3.25 30.24 -7.13
N SER A 212 3.51 31.55 -7.14
CA SER A 212 4.24 32.22 -6.05
C SER A 212 3.64 31.90 -4.69
N ARG A 213 4.48 31.39 -3.77
CA ARG A 213 4.12 30.99 -2.40
C ARG A 213 3.11 29.82 -2.31
N THR A 214 2.80 29.16 -3.41
CA THR A 214 1.95 27.96 -3.42
C THR A 214 2.66 26.82 -2.70
N LYS A 215 1.98 26.23 -1.70
CA LYS A 215 2.47 25.06 -0.98
C LYS A 215 2.19 23.80 -1.78
N PHE A 216 3.22 23.03 -2.03
CA PHE A 216 3.20 21.71 -2.64
C PHE A 216 3.44 20.64 -1.58
N ILE A 217 2.69 19.54 -1.68
CA ILE A 217 2.81 18.37 -0.81
C ILE A 217 3.10 17.12 -1.64
N SER A 218 3.76 16.14 -1.02
CA SER A 218 3.92 14.80 -1.59
C SER A 218 2.59 14.06 -1.75
N SER A 219 2.53 13.08 -2.67
CA SER A 219 1.44 12.08 -2.68
C SER A 219 1.47 11.18 -1.44
N TRP A 220 2.65 10.91 -0.88
CA TRP A 220 2.83 10.09 0.32
C TRP A 220 2.39 10.85 1.57
N PRO A 221 1.61 10.23 2.49
CA PRO A 221 1.21 10.88 3.72
C PRO A 221 2.40 11.16 4.62
N GLY A 222 2.58 12.43 4.98
CA GLY A 222 3.71 12.93 5.76
C GLY A 222 4.07 14.37 5.38
N ASP A 223 5.13 14.89 6.00
CA ASP A 223 5.44 16.32 5.99
C ASP A 223 6.30 16.80 4.82
N PHE A 224 6.65 15.95 3.84
CA PHE A 224 7.41 16.44 2.68
C PHE A 224 6.56 17.44 1.89
N CYS A 225 6.86 18.71 2.14
CA CYS A 225 6.22 19.84 1.53
C CYS A 225 7.27 20.92 1.24
N PHE A 226 7.04 21.64 0.16
CA PHE A 226 7.83 22.83 -0.17
C PHE A 226 6.89 23.91 -0.64
N SER A 227 7.31 25.16 -0.51
CA SER A 227 6.60 26.28 -1.09
C SER A 227 7.37 26.78 -2.30
N TRP A 228 6.66 27.06 -3.38
CA TRP A 228 7.29 27.70 -4.52
C TRP A 228 7.75 29.11 -4.13
N PRO A 229 9.03 29.49 -4.37
CA PRO A 229 9.54 30.80 -4.01
C PRO A 229 8.92 31.90 -4.87
N GLU A 230 9.16 33.17 -4.54
CA GLU A 230 8.78 34.30 -5.40
C GLU A 230 9.59 34.34 -6.71
N SER A 231 10.70 33.59 -6.77
CA SER A 231 11.49 33.40 -7.98
C SER A 231 10.86 32.37 -8.92
N ASN A 232 11.09 32.53 -10.23
CA ASN A 232 10.68 31.55 -11.25
C ASN A 232 11.50 30.24 -11.20
N THR A 233 12.38 30.07 -10.21
CA THR A 233 13.27 28.93 -10.07
C THR A 233 13.24 28.42 -8.64
N ILE A 234 13.26 27.09 -8.49
CA ILE A 234 13.51 26.39 -7.22
C ILE A 234 14.51 25.26 -7.46
N SER A 235 15.27 24.87 -6.43
CA SER A 235 16.08 23.64 -6.46
C SER A 235 15.50 22.66 -5.45
N LEU A 236 15.24 21.43 -5.89
CA LEU A 236 14.71 20.34 -5.06
C LEU A 236 15.62 19.11 -5.16
N GLU A 237 15.72 18.34 -4.08
CA GLU A 237 16.36 17.03 -4.12
C GLU A 237 15.34 15.96 -4.50
N LEU A 238 15.50 15.37 -5.69
CA LEU A 238 14.57 14.40 -6.26
C LEU A 238 15.32 13.18 -6.80
N PRO A 239 14.75 11.97 -6.77
CA PRO A 239 15.35 10.83 -7.44
C PRO A 239 15.28 11.00 -8.96
N VAL A 240 15.98 10.14 -9.71
CA VAL A 240 15.81 10.04 -11.17
C VAL A 240 14.46 9.40 -11.48
N GLY A 241 13.70 10.01 -12.39
CA GLY A 241 12.39 9.49 -12.80
C GLY A 241 11.32 10.57 -12.76
N LEU A 242 10.11 10.18 -12.38
CA LEU A 242 8.95 11.05 -12.37
C LEU A 242 8.45 11.24 -10.94
N CYS A 243 8.46 12.49 -10.48
CA CYS A 243 7.97 12.90 -9.17
C CYS A 243 6.71 13.75 -9.35
N ARG A 244 5.73 13.60 -8.44
CA ARG A 244 4.51 14.41 -8.44
C ARG A 244 4.31 15.08 -7.10
N PHE A 245 3.94 16.35 -7.15
CA PHE A 245 3.60 17.15 -6.00
C PHE A 245 2.26 17.83 -6.22
N TYR A 246 1.51 18.00 -5.14
CA TYR A 246 0.11 18.38 -5.20
C TYR A 246 -0.07 19.70 -4.45
N CYS A 247 -0.81 20.63 -5.03
CA CYS A 247 -1.30 21.80 -4.33
C CYS A 247 -2.82 21.87 -4.46
N VAL A 248 -3.42 22.94 -3.96
CA VAL A 248 -4.86 23.18 -4.07
C VAL A 248 -5.32 23.44 -5.50
N ASP A 249 -4.43 23.93 -6.36
CA ASP A 249 -4.76 24.35 -7.73
C ASP A 249 -4.46 23.28 -8.80
N GLY A 250 -3.64 22.28 -8.47
CA GLY A 250 -3.19 21.28 -9.43
C GLY A 250 -2.04 20.38 -8.98
N VAL A 251 -1.47 19.68 -9.96
CA VAL A 251 -0.36 18.74 -9.79
C VAL A 251 0.86 19.25 -10.56
N LEU A 252 1.98 19.38 -9.84
CA LEU A 252 3.30 19.59 -10.41
C LEU A 252 3.96 18.24 -10.68
N THR A 253 4.20 17.93 -11.95
CA THR A 253 4.97 16.76 -12.37
C THR A 253 6.37 17.18 -12.74
N VAL A 254 7.36 16.55 -12.13
CA VAL A 254 8.77 16.78 -12.38
C VAL A 254 9.38 15.50 -12.93
N GLN A 255 9.90 15.57 -14.15
CA GLN A 255 10.70 14.50 -14.73
C GLN A 255 12.18 14.86 -14.63
N SER A 256 12.92 14.13 -13.81
CA SER A 256 14.36 14.26 -13.63
C SER A 256 15.09 13.21 -14.49
N GLY A 257 15.75 13.67 -15.54
CA GLY A 257 16.68 12.88 -16.34
C GLY A 257 18.12 13.07 -15.82
N GLY A 258 18.98 12.07 -15.99
CA GLY A 258 20.34 12.03 -15.44
C GLY A 258 21.09 13.37 -15.35
N ASN A 259 21.59 13.89 -16.48
CA ASN A 259 22.38 15.14 -16.55
C ASN A 259 21.61 16.32 -17.16
N THR A 260 20.29 16.18 -17.36
CA THR A 260 19.46 17.20 -18.01
C THR A 260 18.63 17.98 -16.98
N PRO A 261 18.34 19.27 -17.24
CA PRO A 261 17.40 20.02 -16.40
C PRO A 261 16.06 19.30 -16.37
N GLY A 262 15.45 19.24 -15.17
CA GLY A 262 14.18 18.54 -14.99
C GLY A 262 13.09 19.18 -15.82
N CYS A 263 12.32 18.39 -16.56
CA CYS A 263 11.10 18.89 -17.20
C CYS A 263 10.04 19.07 -16.12
N THR A 264 9.42 20.25 -16.08
CA THR A 264 8.38 20.59 -15.11
C THR A 264 7.09 20.86 -15.85
N PHE A 265 6.03 20.15 -15.48
CA PHE A 265 4.70 20.34 -16.03
C PHE A 265 3.71 20.57 -14.89
N PHE A 266 2.86 21.57 -15.02
CA PHE A 266 1.78 21.82 -14.06
C PHE A 266 0.43 21.52 -14.71
N SER A 267 -0.34 20.63 -14.10
CA SER A 267 -1.71 20.30 -14.49
C SER A 267 -2.69 20.90 -13.49
N SER A 268 -3.47 21.90 -13.89
CA SER A 268 -4.54 22.38 -13.02
C SER A 268 -5.67 21.36 -12.90
N TYR A 269 -6.33 21.30 -11.74
CA TYR A 269 -7.51 20.45 -11.55
C TYR A 269 -8.73 20.95 -12.32
N SER A 270 -8.89 22.27 -12.39
CA SER A 270 -9.87 22.90 -13.26
C SER A 270 -9.24 23.09 -14.64
N LEU A 271 -9.89 22.51 -15.66
CA LEU A 271 -9.67 22.98 -17.01
C LEU A 271 -10.22 24.41 -17.04
N LYS A 272 -9.35 25.43 -17.02
CA LYS A 272 -9.77 26.76 -17.47
C LYS A 272 -10.07 26.61 -18.96
N GLU A 273 -11.35 26.54 -19.31
CA GLU A 273 -11.83 26.78 -20.67
C GLU A 273 -11.50 28.21 -21.11
#